data_AF-A0A927MHH4-F1
#
_entry.id   AF-A0A927MHH4-F1
#
_cell.length_a   1.000
_cell.length_b   1.000
_cell.length_c   1.000
_cell.angle_alpha   90.00
_cell.angle_beta   90.00
_cell.angle_gamma   90.00
#
_symmetry.space_group_name_H-M   'P 1'
#
loop_
_entity.id
_entity.type
_entity.pdbx_description
1 polymer ?
#
loop_
_entity_poly.entity_id
_entity_poly.type
_entity_poly.pdbx_seq_one_letter_code
_entity_poly.pdbx_strand_id
1 'polypeptide(L)'
;MKNYAKSVGHDYEDIVSIGFIGLINAFDKFDGEQYDVRFSTYAVPLIWGEIQKSLRASGTGVRYSTGIKDIGWSIRKNELEDLSVDEIAAQLEVSRGRVVHAQDFLKHGIPGSLDQPIRAAEGESSIADLIGEPDDATGMFVQEFLDSLTERERMVAVGLMDGNSQTDIAPTLGVGKGQIYNMRKRIAEKYLEYSGMQESIQSPVKERTLEKEVKKVAKKNKPVSITEKAVNAMKEKGMSYKAIAKEFGVTLQTLTNRRQNWELERVREQHQEGKDMKKPLEKESVTAVVTAESSADLSQVITLENEIKGLKDVVDLKDRIIHEQRNVIVQLKVERDELANRSETIGGWQEEIKDERKLLAILLEREAVRIKNLLEVG
;
A
#
# COMPACT_ATOMS: atom_id res chain seq x y z
N MET A 1 42.51 -7.40 -3.95
CA MET A 1 41.34 -7.05 -3.10
C MET A 1 41.45 -5.67 -2.47
N LYS A 2 42.54 -5.30 -1.77
CA LYS A 2 42.71 -3.94 -1.19
C LYS A 2 42.45 -2.78 -2.17
N ASN A 3 42.93 -2.89 -3.41
CA ASN A 3 42.72 -1.84 -4.42
C ASN A 3 41.28 -1.79 -4.98
N TYR A 4 40.57 -2.91 -4.99
CA TYR A 4 39.16 -2.99 -5.44
C TYR A 4 38.19 -2.49 -4.36
N ALA A 5 38.52 -2.71 -3.09
CA ALA A 5 37.79 -2.16 -1.94
C ALA A 5 37.75 -0.63 -1.99
N LYS A 6 38.92 -0.04 -2.17
CA LYS A 6 39.11 1.42 -2.20
C LYS A 6 38.42 2.09 -3.40
N SER A 7 38.30 1.40 -4.54
CA SER A 7 37.60 1.91 -5.73
C SER A 7 36.07 1.85 -5.62
N VAL A 8 35.52 1.03 -4.72
CA VAL A 8 34.06 0.88 -4.52
C VAL A 8 33.60 1.61 -3.24
N GLY A 9 34.50 2.30 -2.54
CA GLY A 9 34.16 3.08 -1.35
C GLY A 9 33.90 2.25 -0.08
N HIS A 10 34.42 1.02 -0.02
CA HIS A 10 34.28 0.16 1.15
C HIS A 10 35.60 -0.03 1.88
N ASP A 11 35.53 -0.07 3.22
CA ASP A 11 36.67 -0.40 4.04
C ASP A 11 37.05 -1.88 3.88
N TYR A 12 38.34 -2.16 4.01
CA TYR A 12 38.84 -3.53 3.89
C TYR A 12 38.23 -4.47 4.93
N GLU A 13 37.96 -3.96 6.14
CA GLU A 13 37.35 -4.71 7.24
C GLU A 13 35.89 -5.11 6.94
N ASP A 14 35.14 -4.26 6.24
CA ASP A 14 33.78 -4.59 5.80
C ASP A 14 33.78 -5.77 4.85
N ILE A 15 34.71 -5.78 3.88
CA ILE A 15 34.82 -6.86 2.89
C ILE A 15 35.22 -8.18 3.56
N VAL A 16 36.13 -8.12 4.54
CA VAL A 16 36.51 -9.30 5.32
C VAL A 16 35.31 -9.82 6.12
N SER A 17 34.53 -8.94 6.73
CA SER A 17 33.32 -9.31 7.49
C SER A 17 32.27 -9.97 6.58
N ILE A 18 32.03 -9.42 5.39
CA ILE A 18 31.14 -10.03 4.39
C ILE A 18 31.70 -11.38 3.93
N GLY A 19 33.02 -11.48 3.78
CA GLY A 19 33.69 -12.74 3.45
C GLY A 19 33.47 -13.81 4.52
N PHE A 20 33.48 -13.46 5.80
CA PHE A 20 33.16 -14.39 6.89
C PHE A 20 31.70 -14.85 6.85
N ILE A 21 30.75 -13.97 6.53
CA ILE A 21 29.35 -14.37 6.32
C ILE A 21 29.25 -15.37 5.15
N GLY A 22 29.96 -15.09 4.05
CA GLY A 22 30.04 -16.01 2.91
C GLY A 22 30.64 -17.38 3.28
N LEU A 23 31.63 -17.40 4.17
CA LEU A 23 32.26 -18.63 4.65
C LEU A 23 31.32 -19.45 5.53
N ILE A 24 30.60 -18.82 6.46
CA ILE A 24 29.59 -19.46 7.31
C ILE A 24 28.51 -20.09 6.43
N ASN A 25 27.97 -19.32 5.47
CA ASN A 25 26.98 -19.81 4.52
C ASN A 25 27.48 -20.96 3.65
N ALA A 26 28.76 -20.96 3.29
CA ALA A 26 29.38 -22.06 2.55
C ALA A 26 29.53 -23.30 3.44
N PHE A 27 29.91 -23.14 4.70
CA PHE A 27 30.00 -24.24 5.65
C PHE A 27 28.64 -24.90 5.88
N ASP A 28 27.59 -24.12 6.14
CA ASP A 28 26.24 -24.62 6.42
C ASP A 28 25.64 -25.43 5.27
N LYS A 29 26.05 -25.14 4.03
CA LYS A 29 25.50 -25.77 2.81
C LYS A 29 26.42 -26.81 2.19
N PHE A 30 27.62 -27.02 2.75
CA PHE A 30 28.57 -27.96 2.18
C PHE A 30 28.25 -29.38 2.66
N ASP A 31 28.01 -30.27 1.71
CA ASP A 31 27.85 -31.70 1.96
C ASP A 31 29.04 -32.47 1.38
N GLY A 32 30.03 -32.77 2.24
CA GLY A 32 31.22 -33.51 1.84
C GLY A 32 31.00 -34.99 1.55
N GLU A 33 29.84 -35.55 1.93
CA GLU A 33 29.49 -36.95 1.61
C GLU A 33 28.84 -37.06 0.23
N GLN A 34 28.14 -36.02 -0.23
CA GLN A 34 27.53 -35.97 -1.56
C GLN A 34 28.45 -35.45 -2.67
N TYR A 35 29.39 -34.56 -2.34
CA TYR A 35 30.25 -33.92 -3.33
C TYR A 35 31.71 -34.32 -3.13
N ASP A 36 32.31 -35.02 -4.09
CA ASP A 36 33.74 -35.41 -4.12
C ASP A 36 34.66 -34.22 -4.45
N VAL A 37 34.50 -33.11 -3.72
CA VAL A 37 35.31 -31.90 -3.88
C VAL A 37 35.77 -31.40 -2.52
N ARG A 38 36.99 -30.85 -2.47
CA ARG A 38 37.48 -30.20 -1.26
C ARG A 38 36.65 -28.95 -0.95
N PHE A 39 36.36 -28.73 0.32
CA PHE A 39 35.61 -27.55 0.81
C PHE A 39 36.12 -26.23 0.23
N SER A 40 37.43 -26.04 0.10
CA SER A 40 38.01 -24.82 -0.50
C SER A 40 37.55 -24.57 -1.95
N THR A 41 37.34 -25.62 -2.73
CA THR A 41 36.86 -25.55 -4.12
C THR A 41 35.41 -25.06 -4.18
N TYR A 42 34.60 -25.44 -3.17
CA TYR A 42 33.21 -25.03 -3.03
C TYR A 42 33.07 -23.63 -2.40
N ALA A 43 33.79 -23.39 -1.31
CA ALA A 43 33.64 -22.19 -0.49
C ALA A 43 34.17 -20.93 -1.18
N VAL A 44 35.26 -21.01 -1.94
CA VAL A 44 35.87 -19.82 -2.57
C VAL A 44 34.90 -19.10 -3.53
N PRO A 45 34.22 -19.78 -4.48
CA PRO A 45 33.20 -19.15 -5.32
C PRO A 45 32.03 -18.54 -4.52
N LEU A 46 31.60 -19.18 -3.44
CA LEU A 46 30.49 -18.71 -2.60
C LEU A 46 30.87 -17.46 -1.82
N ILE A 47 32.03 -17.46 -1.17
CA ILE A 47 32.58 -16.29 -0.46
C ILE A 47 32.72 -15.12 -1.42
N TRP A 48 33.29 -15.36 -2.61
CA TRP A 48 33.43 -14.34 -3.63
C TRP A 48 32.08 -13.80 -4.10
N GLY A 49 31.09 -14.67 -4.29
CA GLY A 49 29.73 -14.29 -4.66
C GLY A 49 29.06 -13.39 -3.63
N GLU A 50 29.21 -13.70 -2.33
CA GLU A 50 28.62 -12.88 -1.26
C GLU A 50 29.29 -11.50 -1.16
N ILE A 51 30.62 -11.44 -1.33
CA ILE A 51 31.37 -10.18 -1.42
C ILE A 51 30.86 -9.34 -2.59
N GLN A 52 30.78 -9.91 -3.80
CA GLN A 52 30.31 -9.19 -4.99
C GLN A 52 28.85 -8.73 -4.86
N LYS A 53 27.99 -9.54 -4.25
CA LYS A 53 26.59 -9.21 -4.01
C LYS A 53 26.47 -8.01 -3.06
N SER A 54 27.24 -8.00 -1.97
CA SER A 54 27.24 -6.88 -1.03
C SER A 54 27.79 -5.58 -1.65
N LEU A 55 28.91 -5.67 -2.38
CA LEU A 55 29.50 -4.51 -3.06
C LEU A 55 28.53 -3.89 -4.08
N ARG A 56 27.75 -4.71 -4.81
CA ARG A 56 26.71 -4.21 -5.74
C ARG A 56 25.52 -3.56 -5.02
N ALA A 57 25.21 -4.02 -3.81
CA ALA A 57 24.09 -3.49 -3.02
C ALA A 57 24.41 -2.11 -2.43
N SER A 58 25.62 -1.95 -1.90
CA SER A 58 25.98 -0.83 -1.01
C SER A 58 26.68 0.35 -1.71
N GLY A 59 27.22 0.17 -2.92
CA GLY A 59 28.08 1.17 -3.57
C GLY A 59 27.40 2.41 -4.19
N THR A 60 26.11 2.66 -3.97
CA THR A 60 25.38 3.77 -4.61
C THR A 60 24.64 4.60 -3.57
N GLY A 61 24.93 5.89 -3.47
CA GLY A 61 24.29 6.80 -2.52
C GLY A 61 22.76 6.86 -2.66
N VAL A 62 22.25 6.46 -3.84
CA VAL A 62 20.83 6.21 -4.10
C VAL A 62 20.60 4.73 -4.38
N ARG A 63 19.57 4.14 -3.77
CA ARG A 63 19.26 2.71 -3.93
C ARG A 63 18.45 2.45 -5.21
N TYR A 64 19.08 1.83 -6.20
CA TYR A 64 18.42 1.28 -7.40
C TYR A 64 18.22 -0.23 -7.31
N SER A 65 17.25 -0.77 -8.05
CA SER A 65 17.08 -2.22 -8.15
C SER A 65 18.26 -2.87 -8.88
N THR A 66 18.67 -4.07 -8.45
CA THR A 66 19.83 -4.78 -9.03
C THR A 66 19.69 -4.98 -10.53
N GLY A 67 18.49 -5.32 -11.01
CA GLY A 67 18.24 -5.51 -12.44
C GLY A 67 18.31 -4.23 -13.28
N ILE A 68 18.21 -3.04 -12.68
CA ILE A 68 18.47 -1.77 -13.37
C ILE A 68 19.97 -1.47 -13.37
N LYS A 69 20.65 -1.74 -12.25
CA LYS A 69 22.12 -1.60 -12.15
C LYS A 69 22.83 -2.49 -13.17
N ASP A 70 22.41 -3.75 -13.29
CA ASP A 70 23.00 -4.71 -14.24
C ASP A 70 22.84 -4.27 -15.70
N ILE A 71 21.69 -3.67 -16.05
CA ILE A 71 21.48 -3.06 -17.37
C ILE A 71 22.41 -1.86 -17.56
N GLY A 72 22.52 -0.98 -16.57
CA GLY A 72 23.44 0.16 -16.63
C GLY A 72 24.89 -0.26 -16.82
N TRP A 73 25.36 -1.25 -16.06
CA TRP A 73 26.69 -1.82 -16.25
C TRP A 73 26.88 -2.47 -17.63
N SER A 74 25.82 -3.08 -18.19
CA SER A 74 25.86 -3.64 -19.54
C SER A 74 25.93 -2.56 -20.62
N ILE A 75 25.23 -1.43 -20.44
CA ILE A 75 25.34 -0.25 -21.33
C ILE A 75 26.78 0.25 -21.33
N ARG A 76 27.38 0.44 -20.14
CA ARG A 76 28.76 0.91 -19.99
C ARG A 76 29.80 -0.06 -20.54
N LYS A 77 29.61 -1.36 -20.29
CA LYS A 77 30.52 -2.42 -20.76
C LYS A 77 30.53 -2.54 -22.29
N ASN A 78 29.39 -2.31 -22.93
CA ASN A 78 29.24 -2.37 -24.38
C ASN A 78 29.43 -0.99 -25.05
N GLU A 79 29.84 0.04 -24.30
CA GLU A 79 30.08 1.40 -24.81
C GLU A 79 28.84 2.02 -25.51
N LEU A 80 27.65 1.73 -25.00
CA LEU A 80 26.37 2.16 -25.62
C LEU A 80 25.83 3.48 -25.03
N GLU A 81 26.64 4.21 -24.27
CA GLU A 81 26.18 5.40 -23.53
C GLU A 81 25.75 6.56 -24.45
N ASP A 82 26.33 6.65 -25.65
CA ASP A 82 26.06 7.70 -26.63
C ASP A 82 24.91 7.38 -27.59
N LEU A 83 24.38 6.15 -27.54
CA LEU A 83 23.28 5.72 -28.41
C LEU A 83 21.92 6.19 -27.92
N SER A 84 20.94 6.19 -28.83
CA SER A 84 19.56 6.49 -28.46
C SER A 84 18.97 5.38 -27.57
N VAL A 85 17.98 5.75 -26.75
CA VAL A 85 17.31 4.81 -25.84
C VAL A 85 16.71 3.62 -26.60
N ASP A 86 16.22 3.84 -27.82
CA ASP A 86 15.59 2.80 -28.64
C ASP A 86 16.64 1.84 -29.25
N GLU A 87 17.82 2.34 -29.65
CA GLU A 87 18.94 1.51 -30.11
C GLU A 87 19.49 0.63 -28.99
N ILE A 88 19.66 1.21 -27.79
CA ILE A 88 20.10 0.46 -26.61
C ILE A 88 19.08 -0.62 -26.24
N ALA A 89 17.78 -0.29 -26.29
CA ALA A 89 16.71 -1.24 -26.02
C ALA A 89 16.72 -2.41 -27.00
N ALA A 90 16.96 -2.14 -28.29
CA ALA A 90 17.06 -3.17 -29.33
C ALA A 90 18.30 -4.06 -29.14
N GLN A 91 19.45 -3.46 -28.79
CA GLN A 91 20.71 -4.20 -28.66
C GLN A 91 20.79 -5.04 -27.37
N LEU A 92 20.18 -4.56 -26.28
CA LEU A 92 20.14 -5.26 -24.99
C LEU A 92 18.86 -6.10 -24.80
N GLU A 93 17.95 -6.12 -25.78
CA GLU A 93 16.66 -6.83 -25.74
C GLU A 93 15.83 -6.51 -24.47
N VAL A 94 15.83 -5.25 -24.05
CA VAL A 94 15.10 -4.79 -22.85
C VAL A 94 14.10 -3.70 -23.20
N SER A 95 13.07 -3.53 -22.37
CA SER A 95 12.09 -2.49 -22.59
C SER A 95 12.71 -1.09 -22.45
N ARG A 96 12.24 -0.16 -23.30
CA ARG A 96 12.66 1.25 -23.29
C ARG A 96 12.63 1.87 -21.88
N GLY A 97 11.57 1.60 -21.10
CA GLY A 97 11.44 2.12 -19.73
C GLY A 97 12.58 1.67 -18.81
N ARG A 98 13.06 0.42 -18.94
CA ARG A 98 14.20 -0.07 -18.16
C ARG A 98 15.52 0.58 -18.59
N VAL A 99 15.68 0.88 -19.88
CA VAL A 99 16.84 1.62 -20.39
C VAL A 99 16.88 3.03 -19.83
N VAL A 100 15.74 3.75 -19.79
CA VAL A 100 15.66 5.09 -19.19
C VAL A 100 16.10 5.06 -17.73
N HIS A 101 15.60 4.12 -16.94
CA HIS A 101 16.03 3.97 -15.55
C HIS A 101 17.50 3.55 -15.40
N ALA A 102 18.03 2.77 -16.35
CA ALA A 102 19.44 2.39 -16.34
C ALA A 102 20.36 3.57 -16.68
N GLN A 103 19.97 4.43 -17.63
CA GLN A 103 20.67 5.68 -17.93
C GLN A 103 20.59 6.67 -16.76
N ASP A 104 19.44 6.75 -16.10
CA ASP A 104 19.27 7.54 -14.89
C ASP A 104 20.20 7.07 -13.77
N PHE A 105 20.30 5.76 -13.56
CA PHE A 105 21.28 5.15 -12.67
C PHE A 105 22.73 5.49 -13.06
N LEU A 106 23.09 5.48 -14.34
CA LEU A 106 24.45 5.83 -14.76
C LEU A 106 24.79 7.30 -14.48
N LYS A 107 23.82 8.21 -14.60
CA LYS A 107 24.01 9.65 -14.40
C LYS A 107 23.94 10.06 -12.93
N HIS A 108 22.99 9.51 -12.18
CA HIS A 108 22.65 9.95 -10.82
C HIS A 108 22.87 8.86 -9.75
N GLY A 109 23.39 7.69 -10.13
CA GLY A 109 23.61 6.56 -9.21
C GLY A 109 24.68 6.82 -8.17
N ILE A 110 25.65 7.68 -8.48
CA ILE A 110 26.73 8.08 -7.58
C ILE A 110 26.63 9.60 -7.42
N PRO A 111 26.00 10.11 -6.33
CA PRO A 111 25.95 11.54 -6.10
C PRO A 111 27.36 12.09 -5.85
N GLY A 112 27.60 13.30 -6.36
CA GLY A 112 28.83 14.05 -6.06
C GLY A 112 28.87 14.52 -4.60
N SER A 113 30.07 14.80 -4.10
CA SER A 113 30.23 15.38 -2.75
C SER A 113 29.87 16.86 -2.78
N LEU A 114 29.06 17.32 -1.82
CA LEU A 114 28.77 18.75 -1.64
C LEU A 114 30.01 19.53 -1.18
N ASP A 115 30.95 18.86 -0.51
CA ASP A 115 32.23 19.43 -0.07
C ASP A 115 33.26 19.52 -1.21
N GLN A 116 32.88 19.14 -2.44
CA GLN A 116 33.81 19.20 -3.57
C GLN A 116 34.23 20.66 -3.81
N PRO A 117 35.53 20.96 -3.81
CA PRO A 117 36.01 22.32 -3.98
C PRO A 117 35.80 22.77 -5.42
N ILE A 118 35.23 23.96 -5.56
CA ILE A 118 35.10 24.69 -6.81
C ILE A 118 36.17 25.77 -6.81
N ARG A 119 36.93 25.85 -7.90
CA ARG A 119 37.93 26.90 -8.07
C ARG A 119 37.21 28.20 -8.42
N ALA A 120 36.85 28.99 -7.40
CA ALA A 120 36.32 30.33 -7.58
C ALA A 120 37.46 31.35 -7.75
N ALA A 121 37.17 32.50 -8.37
CA ALA A 121 38.16 33.57 -8.58
C ALA A 121 38.57 34.27 -7.26
N GLU A 122 37.76 34.14 -6.21
CA GLU A 122 37.99 34.66 -4.86
C GLU A 122 37.74 33.54 -3.83
N GLY A 123 38.77 32.75 -3.53
CA GLY A 123 38.75 31.77 -2.43
C GLY A 123 38.40 30.32 -2.79
N GLU A 124 38.48 29.45 -1.78
CA GLU A 124 37.97 28.07 -1.84
C GLU A 124 36.48 28.09 -1.49
N SER A 125 35.62 27.69 -2.42
CA SER A 125 34.18 27.53 -2.20
C SER A 125 33.79 26.10 -2.52
N SER A 126 32.83 25.53 -1.80
CA SER A 126 32.31 24.19 -2.05
C SER A 126 31.09 24.21 -2.97
N ILE A 127 30.66 23.05 -3.49
CA ILE A 127 29.37 22.93 -4.20
C ILE A 127 28.23 23.33 -3.27
N ALA A 128 28.32 23.01 -1.98
CA ALA A 128 27.30 23.37 -0.97
C ALA A 128 27.04 24.87 -0.94
N ASP A 129 28.10 25.69 -1.00
CA ASP A 129 28.02 27.15 -0.89
C ASP A 129 27.31 27.81 -2.10
N LEU A 130 27.19 27.10 -3.22
CA LEU A 130 26.50 27.59 -4.41
C LEU A 130 25.01 27.18 -4.47
N ILE A 131 24.60 26.23 -3.63
CA ILE A 131 23.21 25.80 -3.58
C ILE A 131 22.43 26.81 -2.74
N GLY A 132 21.65 27.67 -3.40
CA GLY A 132 20.74 28.59 -2.72
C GLY A 132 19.68 27.84 -1.94
N GLU A 133 19.37 28.31 -0.73
CA GLU A 133 18.21 27.85 0.02
C GLU A 133 16.93 28.44 -0.61
N PRO A 134 15.85 27.65 -0.76
CA PRO A 134 14.56 28.22 -1.15
C PRO A 134 14.09 29.19 -0.06
N ASP A 135 13.79 30.44 -0.44
CA ASP A 135 13.22 31.43 0.48
C ASP A 135 11.90 30.92 1.07
N ASP A 136 11.87 30.67 2.38
CA ASP A 136 10.64 30.30 3.09
C ASP A 136 9.83 31.56 3.45
N ALA A 137 9.02 32.04 2.51
CA ALA A 137 8.10 33.16 2.74
C ALA A 137 6.91 32.81 3.66
N THR A 138 6.80 31.57 4.16
CA THR A 138 5.66 31.11 4.99
C THR A 138 5.52 31.93 6.28
N GLY A 139 6.63 32.45 6.83
CA GLY A 139 6.62 33.26 8.05
C GLY A 139 5.74 34.52 7.97
N MET A 140 5.67 35.18 6.81
CA MET A 140 4.84 36.39 6.63
C MET A 140 3.34 36.06 6.64
N PHE A 141 2.95 34.98 5.95
CA PHE A 141 1.54 34.53 5.88
C PHE A 141 1.02 34.01 7.22
N VAL A 142 1.90 33.42 8.04
CA VAL A 142 1.54 32.92 9.38
C VAL A 142 1.26 34.07 10.34
N GLN A 143 2.08 35.13 10.34
CA GLN A 143 1.84 36.28 11.21
C GLN A 143 0.55 37.03 10.86
N GLU A 144 0.30 37.26 9.57
CA GLU A 144 -0.95 37.89 9.11
C GLU A 144 -2.19 37.07 9.52
N PHE A 145 -2.13 35.75 9.42
CA PHE A 145 -3.20 34.89 9.92
C PHE A 145 -3.36 34.96 11.45
N LEU A 146 -2.26 34.92 12.21
CA LEU A 146 -2.31 35.01 13.67
C LEU A 146 -2.90 36.33 14.15
N ASP A 147 -2.66 37.42 13.43
CA ASP A 147 -3.23 38.74 13.73
C ASP A 147 -4.73 38.83 13.42
N SER A 148 -5.26 37.95 12.56
CA SER A 148 -6.72 37.81 12.33
C SER A 148 -7.45 37.06 13.45
N LEU A 149 -6.72 36.35 14.33
CA LEU A 149 -7.30 35.59 15.43
C LEU A 149 -7.59 36.48 16.63
N THR A 150 -8.58 36.07 17.43
CA THR A 150 -8.80 36.73 18.73
C THR A 150 -7.63 36.44 19.68
N GLU A 151 -7.35 37.31 20.65
CA GLU A 151 -6.23 37.16 21.59
C GLU A 151 -6.16 35.76 22.24
N ARG A 152 -7.32 35.21 22.61
CA ARG A 152 -7.41 33.86 23.18
C ARG A 152 -7.11 32.76 22.17
N GLU A 153 -7.57 32.91 20.93
CA GLU A 153 -7.29 31.95 19.85
C GLU A 153 -5.83 32.01 19.41
N ARG A 154 -5.24 33.21 19.37
CA ARG A 154 -3.82 33.44 19.09
C ARG A 154 -2.93 32.76 20.13
N MET A 155 -3.22 32.94 21.42
CA MET A 155 -2.53 32.24 22.50
C MET A 155 -2.61 30.71 22.38
N VAL A 156 -3.76 30.16 21.97
CA VAL A 156 -3.90 28.72 21.69
C VAL A 156 -3.09 28.31 20.47
N ALA A 157 -3.12 29.07 19.38
CA ALA A 157 -2.41 28.77 18.14
C ALA A 157 -0.89 28.78 18.35
N VAL A 158 -0.35 29.85 18.95
CA VAL A 158 1.08 29.99 19.28
C VAL A 158 1.51 28.89 20.25
N GLY A 159 0.75 28.66 21.32
CA GLY A 159 1.07 27.59 22.28
C GLY A 159 1.11 26.19 21.64
N LEU A 160 0.25 25.91 20.65
CA LEU A 160 0.29 24.66 19.88
C LEU A 160 1.48 24.60 18.92
N MET A 161 1.86 25.72 18.30
CA MET A 161 3.04 25.80 17.42
C MET A 161 4.34 25.60 18.20
N ASP A 162 4.40 26.08 19.44
CA ASP A 162 5.51 25.86 20.37
C ASP A 162 5.56 24.42 20.93
N GLY A 163 4.65 23.54 20.49
CA GLY A 163 4.62 22.13 20.86
C GLY A 163 3.90 21.80 22.17
N ASN A 164 3.23 22.77 22.81
CA ASN A 164 2.50 22.52 24.05
C ASN A 164 1.22 21.69 23.78
N SER A 165 0.87 20.81 24.71
CA SER A 165 -0.35 20.03 24.59
C SER A 165 -1.59 20.86 24.99
N GLN A 166 -2.77 20.44 24.53
CA GLN A 166 -4.03 21.09 24.92
C GLN A 166 -4.28 21.07 26.44
N THR A 167 -3.69 20.11 27.14
CA THR A 167 -3.72 20.02 28.61
C THR A 167 -2.81 21.04 29.28
N ASP A 168 -1.72 21.42 28.63
CA ASP A 168 -0.75 22.39 29.16
C ASP A 168 -1.23 23.83 28.93
N ILE A 169 -1.96 24.06 27.83
CA ILE A 169 -2.53 25.39 27.48
C ILE A 169 -3.78 25.72 28.30
N ALA A 170 -4.53 24.70 28.77
CA ALA A 170 -5.79 24.84 29.52
C ALA A 170 -5.67 25.68 30.82
N PRO A 171 -4.70 25.39 31.70
CA PRO A 171 -4.47 26.18 32.92
C PRO A 171 -4.15 27.65 32.63
N THR A 172 -3.33 27.92 31.62
CA THR A 172 -2.88 29.28 31.25
C THR A 172 -4.04 30.19 30.84
N LEU A 173 -5.07 29.61 30.24
CA LEU A 173 -6.27 30.33 29.80
C LEU A 173 -7.46 30.19 30.76
N GLY A 174 -7.31 29.45 31.86
CA GLY A 174 -8.39 29.20 32.83
C GLY A 174 -9.58 28.45 32.25
N VAL A 175 -9.37 27.62 31.22
CA VAL A 175 -10.42 26.90 30.48
C VAL A 175 -10.19 25.40 30.48
N GLY A 176 -11.27 24.63 30.28
CA GLY A 176 -11.15 23.18 30.18
C GLY A 176 -10.55 22.71 28.85
N LYS A 177 -9.91 21.53 28.84
CA LYS A 177 -9.36 20.87 27.62
C LYS A 177 -10.36 20.81 26.46
N GLY A 178 -11.65 20.56 26.76
CA GLY A 178 -12.70 20.52 25.74
C GLY A 178 -12.95 21.86 25.05
N GLN A 179 -12.78 22.98 25.77
CA GLN A 179 -12.90 24.31 25.17
C GLN A 179 -11.72 24.62 24.25
N ILE A 180 -10.50 24.21 24.64
CA ILE A 180 -9.31 24.33 23.77
C ILE A 180 -9.46 23.46 22.52
N TYR A 181 -9.99 22.25 22.63
CA TYR A 181 -10.28 21.41 21.47
C TYR A 181 -11.22 22.12 20.48
N ASN A 182 -12.30 22.74 20.98
CA ASN A 182 -13.24 23.50 20.16
C ASN A 182 -12.62 24.78 19.59
N MET A 183 -11.74 25.46 20.33
CA MET A 183 -11.00 26.63 19.83
C MET A 183 -10.04 26.22 18.71
N ARG A 184 -9.25 25.16 18.90
CA ARG A 184 -8.37 24.61 17.86
C ARG A 184 -9.15 24.27 16.59
N LYS A 185 -10.33 23.63 16.72
CA LYS A 185 -11.17 23.29 15.58
C LYS A 185 -11.59 24.55 14.80
N ARG A 186 -12.03 25.60 15.52
CA ARG A 186 -12.41 26.88 14.91
C ARG A 186 -11.22 27.60 14.26
N ILE A 187 -10.05 27.57 14.89
CA ILE A 187 -8.81 28.15 14.33
C ILE A 187 -8.46 27.42 13.02
N ALA A 188 -8.58 26.09 12.97
CA ALA A 188 -8.35 25.31 11.75
C ALA A 188 -9.34 25.64 10.63
N GLU A 189 -10.61 25.86 10.97
CA GLU A 189 -11.64 26.30 10.01
C GLU A 189 -11.32 27.71 9.47
N LYS A 190 -10.94 28.65 10.33
CA LYS A 190 -10.51 30.01 9.94
C LYS A 190 -9.25 30.00 9.06
N TYR A 191 -8.28 29.13 9.36
CA TYR A 191 -7.07 28.99 8.55
C TYR A 191 -7.38 28.48 7.15
N LEU A 192 -8.30 27.52 7.04
CA LEU A 192 -8.73 26.97 5.75
C LEU A 192 -9.46 28.01 4.89
N GLU A 193 -10.23 28.88 5.53
CA GLU A 193 -10.88 30.02 4.88
C GLU A 193 -9.86 31.07 4.44
N TYR A 194 -8.89 31.39 5.30
CA TYR A 194 -7.80 32.33 5.02
C TYR A 194 -6.89 31.87 3.88
N SER A 195 -6.57 30.57 3.79
CA SER A 195 -5.69 30.02 2.74
C SER A 195 -6.37 29.86 1.38
N GLY A 196 -7.66 30.22 1.26
CA GLY A 196 -8.42 30.10 0.00
C GLY A 196 -8.72 28.66 -0.42
N MET A 197 -8.47 27.66 0.43
CA MET A 197 -8.71 26.25 0.13
C MET A 197 -10.10 25.79 0.61
N GLN A 198 -11.17 26.29 0.00
CA GLN A 198 -12.53 25.79 0.28
C GLN A 198 -12.88 24.46 -0.40
N GLU A 199 -12.00 23.85 -1.19
CA GLU A 199 -12.28 22.55 -1.82
C GLU A 199 -11.16 21.53 -1.54
N SER A 200 -11.30 20.74 -0.47
CA SER A 200 -10.83 19.33 -0.41
C SER A 200 -10.87 18.69 0.98
N ILE A 201 -11.22 19.40 2.07
CA ILE A 201 -11.35 18.73 3.38
C ILE A 201 -12.74 18.07 3.51
N GLN A 202 -12.98 17.00 2.75
CA GLN A 202 -13.74 15.87 3.28
C GLN A 202 -12.87 15.22 4.36
N SER A 203 -12.94 15.77 5.59
CA SER A 203 -12.26 15.21 6.75
C SER A 203 -12.67 13.74 6.98
N PRO A 204 -11.75 12.85 7.42
CA PRO A 204 -11.99 11.42 7.71
C PRO A 204 -12.92 11.16 8.91
N VAL A 205 -13.62 12.20 9.40
CA VAL A 205 -14.56 12.13 10.50
C VAL A 205 -15.88 11.48 10.06
N LYS A 206 -16.32 11.66 8.80
CA LYS A 206 -17.54 10.98 8.28
C LYS A 206 -17.35 9.47 8.16
N GLU A 207 -16.16 9.01 7.79
CA GLU A 207 -15.82 7.58 7.69
C GLU A 207 -15.90 6.88 9.04
N ARG A 208 -15.40 7.49 10.13
CA ARG A 208 -15.49 6.88 11.48
C ARG A 208 -16.92 6.81 12.03
N THR A 209 -17.81 7.71 11.64
CA THR A 209 -19.25 7.62 11.99
C THR A 209 -19.96 6.54 11.16
N LEU A 210 -19.67 6.47 9.86
CA LEU A 210 -20.18 5.41 8.98
C LEU A 210 -19.67 4.04 9.39
N GLU A 211 -18.40 3.88 9.77
CA GLU A 211 -17.86 2.60 10.26
C GLU A 211 -18.50 2.16 11.57
N LYS A 212 -18.82 3.09 12.49
CA LYS A 212 -19.52 2.77 13.74
C LYS A 212 -20.97 2.38 13.48
N GLU A 213 -21.64 3.00 12.51
CA GLU A 213 -22.98 2.60 12.07
C GLU A 213 -22.98 1.28 11.29
N VAL A 214 -22.04 1.08 10.37
CA VAL A 214 -21.85 -0.16 9.60
C VAL A 214 -21.49 -1.33 10.52
N LYS A 215 -20.65 -1.13 11.55
CA LYS A 215 -20.37 -2.17 12.57
C LYS A 215 -21.58 -2.48 13.46
N LYS A 216 -22.44 -1.49 13.75
CA LYS A 216 -23.73 -1.70 14.44
C LYS A 216 -24.72 -2.50 13.57
N VAL A 217 -24.79 -2.20 12.27
CA VAL A 217 -25.62 -2.92 11.30
C VAL A 217 -25.09 -4.34 11.06
N ALA A 218 -23.77 -4.52 10.96
CA ALA A 218 -23.13 -5.82 10.77
C ALA A 218 -23.25 -6.75 11.98
N LYS A 219 -23.24 -6.21 13.22
CA LYS A 219 -23.54 -7.02 14.42
C LYS A 219 -24.99 -7.50 14.49
N LYS A 220 -25.92 -6.82 13.80
CA LYS A 220 -27.36 -7.18 13.77
C LYS A 220 -27.67 -8.24 12.71
N ASN A 221 -26.84 -8.35 11.67
CA ASN A 221 -26.99 -9.30 10.57
C ASN A 221 -25.85 -10.35 10.57
N LYS A 222 -25.87 -11.27 11.54
CA LYS A 222 -25.13 -12.55 11.37
C LYS A 222 -25.82 -13.35 10.25
N PRO A 223 -25.10 -13.83 9.23
CA PRO A 223 -25.71 -14.64 8.17
C PRO A 223 -26.05 -16.02 8.74
N VAL A 224 -27.32 -16.24 9.08
CA VAL A 224 -27.87 -17.60 9.19
C VAL A 224 -28.24 -18.04 7.78
N SER A 225 -27.68 -19.16 7.33
CA SER A 225 -27.87 -19.76 6.00
C SER A 225 -29.28 -20.33 5.84
N ILE A 226 -30.27 -19.46 5.68
CA ILE A 226 -31.65 -19.87 5.34
C ILE A 226 -31.73 -20.04 3.82
N THR A 227 -31.79 -21.28 3.35
CA THR A 227 -32.00 -21.64 1.94
C THR A 227 -33.48 -21.91 1.66
N GLU A 228 -33.96 -21.56 0.46
CA GLU A 228 -35.37 -21.73 0.07
C GLU A 228 -35.85 -23.18 0.19
N LYS A 229 -35.00 -24.14 -0.19
CA LYS A 229 -35.29 -25.58 -0.11
C LYS A 229 -35.58 -26.04 1.32
N ALA A 230 -34.84 -25.52 2.31
CA ALA A 230 -35.03 -25.89 3.71
C ALA A 230 -36.36 -25.33 4.27
N VAL A 231 -36.73 -24.11 3.89
CA VAL A 231 -37.99 -23.48 4.32
C VAL A 231 -39.20 -24.19 3.70
N ASN A 232 -39.13 -24.60 2.42
CA ASN A 232 -40.21 -25.32 1.76
C ASN A 232 -40.38 -26.74 2.32
N ALA A 233 -39.29 -27.45 2.60
CA ALA A 233 -39.34 -28.79 3.22
C ALA A 233 -39.98 -28.79 4.62
N MET A 234 -39.77 -27.73 5.42
CA MET A 234 -40.42 -27.60 6.74
C MET A 234 -41.91 -27.24 6.61
N LYS A 235 -42.30 -26.51 5.57
CA LYS A 235 -43.70 -26.19 5.29
C LYS A 235 -44.49 -27.42 4.84
N GLU A 236 -43.89 -28.28 4.03
CA GLU A 236 -44.49 -29.56 3.62
C GLU A 236 -44.73 -30.48 4.82
N LYS A 237 -43.91 -30.36 5.87
CA LYS A 237 -44.13 -31.01 7.19
C LYS A 237 -45.21 -30.34 8.05
N GLY A 238 -45.95 -29.37 7.51
CA GLY A 238 -47.06 -28.69 8.18
C GLY A 238 -46.67 -27.59 9.18
N MET A 239 -45.41 -27.17 9.21
CA MET A 239 -44.95 -26.13 10.14
C MET A 239 -45.37 -24.72 9.71
N SER A 240 -45.83 -23.92 10.66
CA SER A 240 -46.15 -22.50 10.44
C SER A 240 -44.89 -21.67 10.26
N TYR A 241 -44.93 -20.64 9.42
CA TYR A 241 -43.82 -19.70 9.19
C TYR A 241 -43.30 -19.04 10.48
N LYS A 242 -44.16 -18.87 11.50
CA LYS A 242 -43.75 -18.36 12.81
C LYS A 242 -42.87 -19.36 13.57
N ALA A 243 -43.14 -20.66 13.42
CA ALA A 243 -42.33 -21.73 14.00
C ALA A 243 -40.99 -21.88 13.25
N ILE A 244 -41.04 -21.83 11.91
CA ILE A 244 -39.85 -21.89 11.04
C ILE A 244 -38.90 -20.71 11.34
N ALA A 245 -39.42 -19.50 11.48
CA ALA A 245 -38.61 -18.33 11.83
C ALA A 245 -37.91 -18.51 13.20
N LYS A 246 -38.61 -19.09 14.19
CA LYS A 246 -38.05 -19.38 15.51
C LYS A 246 -36.96 -20.46 15.45
N GLU A 247 -37.13 -21.48 14.62
CA GLU A 247 -36.17 -22.59 14.44
C GLU A 247 -34.86 -22.11 13.80
N PHE A 248 -34.95 -21.20 12.83
CA PHE A 248 -33.76 -20.55 12.23
C PHE A 248 -33.24 -19.34 13.03
N GLY A 249 -33.83 -19.02 14.18
CA GLY A 249 -33.41 -17.89 15.02
C GLY A 249 -33.57 -16.52 14.36
N VAL A 250 -34.49 -16.37 13.39
CA VAL A 250 -34.76 -15.12 12.68
C VAL A 250 -36.15 -14.57 12.98
N THR A 251 -36.36 -13.28 12.75
CA THR A 251 -37.70 -12.69 12.87
C THR A 251 -38.58 -13.08 11.68
N LEU A 252 -39.89 -13.15 11.92
CA LEU A 252 -40.88 -13.48 10.88
C LEU A 252 -40.79 -12.53 9.67
N GLN A 253 -40.54 -11.24 9.92
CA GLN A 253 -40.38 -10.24 8.87
C GLN A 253 -39.19 -10.54 7.95
N THR A 254 -38.06 -10.96 8.51
CA THR A 254 -36.85 -11.30 7.74
C THR A 254 -37.07 -12.52 6.86
N LEU A 255 -37.81 -13.53 7.35
CA LEU A 255 -38.19 -14.71 6.57
C LEU A 255 -39.15 -14.35 5.42
N THR A 256 -40.09 -13.44 5.68
CA THR A 256 -41.11 -13.01 4.70
C THR A 256 -40.50 -12.18 3.57
N ASN A 257 -39.60 -11.24 3.90
CA ASN A 257 -38.89 -10.43 2.91
C ASN A 257 -37.97 -11.30 2.02
N ARG A 258 -37.29 -12.30 2.60
CA ARG A 258 -36.45 -13.23 1.82
C ARG A 258 -37.26 -14.06 0.83
N ARG A 259 -38.44 -14.53 1.25
CA ARG A 259 -39.34 -15.27 0.36
C ARG A 259 -39.81 -14.42 -0.82
N GLN A 260 -40.17 -13.17 -0.58
CA GLN A 260 -40.57 -12.26 -1.66
C GLN A 260 -39.45 -12.06 -2.69
N ASN A 261 -38.20 -11.98 -2.24
CA ASN A 261 -37.06 -11.91 -3.17
C ASN A 261 -36.90 -13.19 -4.01
N TRP A 262 -37.07 -14.39 -3.43
CA TRP A 262 -37.02 -15.64 -4.21
C TRP A 262 -38.18 -15.77 -5.20
N GLU A 263 -39.38 -15.27 -4.86
CA GLU A 263 -40.51 -15.21 -5.80
C GLU A 263 -40.23 -14.21 -6.94
N LEU A 264 -39.61 -13.06 -6.65
CA LEU A 264 -39.19 -12.09 -7.67
C LEU A 264 -38.08 -12.63 -8.58
N GLU A 265 -37.15 -13.41 -8.05
CA GLU A 265 -36.11 -14.10 -8.85
C GLU A 265 -36.74 -15.10 -9.83
N ARG A 266 -37.70 -15.91 -9.39
CA ARG A 266 -38.42 -16.84 -10.29
C ARG A 266 -39.19 -16.14 -11.40
N VAL A 267 -39.84 -15.01 -11.10
CA VAL A 267 -40.55 -14.22 -12.12
C VAL A 267 -39.57 -13.64 -13.14
N ARG A 268 -38.37 -13.22 -12.71
CA ARG A 268 -37.32 -12.74 -13.62
C ARG A 268 -36.78 -13.86 -14.51
N GLU A 269 -36.56 -15.05 -13.97
CA GLU A 269 -36.11 -16.22 -14.75
C GLU A 269 -37.15 -16.65 -15.79
N GLN A 270 -38.44 -16.66 -15.45
CA GLN A 270 -39.52 -16.96 -16.39
C GLN A 270 -39.66 -15.92 -17.51
N HIS A 271 -39.38 -14.64 -17.22
CA HIS A 271 -39.33 -13.59 -18.25
C HIS A 271 -38.09 -13.68 -19.15
N GLN A 272 -37.01 -14.29 -18.67
CA GLN A 272 -35.81 -14.55 -19.46
C GLN A 272 -36.05 -15.73 -20.44
N GLU A 273 -36.66 -16.83 -19.99
CA GLU A 273 -36.98 -17.98 -20.84
C GLU A 273 -38.03 -17.67 -21.93
N GLY A 274 -38.96 -16.75 -21.69
CA GLY A 274 -39.93 -16.29 -22.70
C GLY A 274 -39.31 -15.48 -23.84
N LYS A 275 -38.09 -14.98 -23.69
CA LYS A 275 -37.35 -14.26 -24.75
C LYS A 275 -36.58 -15.19 -25.69
N ASP A 276 -36.26 -16.41 -25.27
CA ASP A 276 -35.42 -17.35 -26.04
C ASP A 276 -36.21 -18.27 -27.00
N MET A 277 -37.55 -18.22 -26.99
CA MET A 277 -38.41 -19.06 -27.87
C MET A 277 -38.92 -18.40 -29.16
N LYS A 278 -38.52 -17.16 -29.52
CA LYS A 278 -38.86 -16.59 -30.84
C LYS A 278 -37.73 -16.83 -31.87
N LYS A 279 -37.78 -17.97 -32.54
CA LYS A 279 -37.11 -18.18 -33.85
C LYS A 279 -37.81 -17.33 -34.95
N PRO A 280 -37.10 -16.94 -36.02
CA PRO A 280 -37.57 -15.93 -36.95
C PRO A 280 -38.51 -16.53 -38.01
N LEU A 281 -39.74 -16.02 -38.10
CA LEU A 281 -40.60 -16.21 -39.28
C LEU A 281 -41.15 -14.86 -39.75
N GLU A 282 -40.70 -14.54 -40.97
CA GLU A 282 -41.42 -13.91 -42.08
C GLU A 282 -42.01 -12.50 -41.92
N LYS A 283 -41.42 -11.62 -42.74
CA LYS A 283 -42.01 -10.39 -43.27
C LYS A 283 -43.37 -10.73 -43.87
N GLU A 284 -44.43 -10.09 -43.38
CA GLU A 284 -45.52 -9.48 -44.16
C GLU A 284 -46.66 -9.08 -43.22
N SER A 285 -47.35 -7.99 -43.58
CA SER A 285 -48.43 -7.32 -42.83
C SER A 285 -47.97 -6.59 -41.56
N VAL A 286 -47.75 -5.28 -41.67
CA VAL A 286 -48.72 -4.26 -41.22
C VAL A 286 -48.30 -2.95 -41.91
N THR A 287 -48.76 -2.79 -43.14
CA THR A 287 -48.93 -1.47 -43.76
C THR A 287 -50.43 -1.29 -43.90
N ALA A 288 -51.08 -0.74 -42.88
CA ALA A 288 -52.32 0.04 -42.99
C ALA A 288 -52.87 0.35 -41.59
N VAL A 289 -53.25 1.62 -41.40
CA VAL A 289 -53.90 2.22 -40.22
C VAL A 289 -52.89 2.43 -39.07
N VAL A 290 -52.26 3.60 -38.93
CA VAL A 290 -52.88 4.88 -38.53
C VAL A 290 -52.23 6.06 -39.26
N THR A 291 -53.09 6.91 -39.78
CA THR A 291 -52.83 8.20 -40.40
C THR A 291 -52.33 9.25 -39.41
N ALA A 292 -51.27 9.96 -39.80
CA ALA A 292 -51.06 11.40 -39.57
C ALA A 292 -51.43 11.99 -38.20
N GLU A 293 -50.77 11.56 -37.14
CA GLU A 293 -50.54 12.35 -35.93
C GLU A 293 -49.31 11.73 -35.25
N SER A 294 -48.28 12.54 -34.94
CA SER A 294 -47.08 12.15 -34.18
C SER A 294 -45.82 11.64 -34.93
N SER A 295 -45.37 12.36 -35.96
CA SER A 295 -43.97 12.23 -36.42
C SER A 295 -42.96 12.83 -35.43
N ALA A 296 -43.43 13.70 -34.51
CA ALA A 296 -42.60 14.32 -33.48
C ALA A 296 -42.35 13.38 -32.28
N ASP A 297 -43.32 12.56 -31.86
CA ASP A 297 -43.07 11.62 -30.74
C ASP A 297 -42.19 10.46 -31.17
N LEU A 298 -42.26 10.01 -32.44
CA LEU A 298 -41.40 8.90 -32.89
C LEU A 298 -39.90 9.25 -32.82
N SER A 299 -39.51 10.48 -33.17
CA SER A 299 -38.13 10.94 -33.00
C SER A 299 -37.74 11.06 -31.53
N GLN A 300 -38.64 11.54 -30.67
CA GLN A 300 -38.40 11.61 -29.23
C GLN A 300 -38.28 10.22 -28.60
N VAL A 301 -39.11 9.27 -29.02
CA VAL A 301 -39.08 7.86 -28.58
C VAL A 301 -37.77 7.20 -29.00
N ILE A 302 -37.31 7.39 -30.24
CA ILE A 302 -36.02 6.85 -30.69
C ILE A 302 -34.85 7.46 -29.91
N THR A 303 -34.93 8.75 -29.57
CA THR A 303 -33.88 9.44 -28.78
C THR A 303 -33.84 8.89 -27.35
N LEU A 304 -35.00 8.73 -26.71
CA LEU A 304 -35.12 8.14 -25.38
C LEU A 304 -34.71 6.66 -25.34
N GLU A 305 -35.00 5.88 -26.38
CA GLU A 305 -34.54 4.49 -26.49
C GLU A 305 -33.01 4.38 -26.56
N ASN A 306 -32.37 5.30 -27.29
CA ASN A 306 -30.92 5.37 -27.35
C ASN A 306 -30.29 5.83 -26.03
N GLU A 307 -30.91 6.78 -25.32
CA GLU A 307 -30.47 7.19 -23.97
C GLU A 307 -30.64 6.06 -22.96
N ILE A 308 -31.76 5.33 -22.98
CA ILE A 308 -31.99 4.15 -22.13
C ILE A 308 -30.96 3.06 -22.42
N LYS A 309 -30.58 2.86 -23.68
CA LYS A 309 -29.52 1.91 -24.06
C LYS A 309 -28.16 2.36 -23.52
N GLY A 310 -27.81 3.64 -23.65
CA GLY A 310 -26.58 4.19 -23.08
C GLY A 310 -26.54 4.06 -21.55
N LEU A 311 -27.67 4.28 -20.87
CA LEU A 311 -27.77 4.09 -19.41
C LEU A 311 -27.61 2.62 -18.99
N LYS A 312 -28.12 1.66 -19.79
CA LYS A 312 -27.89 0.22 -19.53
C LYS A 312 -26.42 -0.15 -19.67
N ASP A 313 -25.75 0.34 -20.71
CA ASP A 313 -24.32 0.06 -20.92
C ASP A 313 -23.47 0.59 -19.75
N VAL A 314 -23.84 1.75 -19.20
CA VAL A 314 -23.19 2.34 -18.00
C VAL A 314 -23.47 1.51 -16.74
N VAL A 315 -24.68 0.99 -16.56
CA VAL A 315 -25.02 0.10 -15.43
C VAL A 315 -24.23 -1.21 -15.51
N ASP A 316 -24.14 -1.81 -16.70
CA ASP A 316 -23.35 -3.03 -16.92
C ASP A 316 -21.85 -2.79 -16.69
N LEU A 317 -21.34 -1.62 -17.06
CA LEU A 317 -19.96 -1.21 -16.76
C LEU A 317 -19.73 -1.05 -15.25
N LYS A 318 -20.69 -0.45 -14.54
CA LYS A 318 -20.63 -0.30 -13.08
C LYS A 318 -20.66 -1.67 -12.38
N ASP A 319 -21.48 -2.60 -12.84
CA ASP A 319 -21.56 -3.95 -12.26
C ASP A 319 -20.27 -4.75 -12.52
N ARG A 320 -19.64 -4.58 -13.68
CA ARG A 320 -18.30 -5.13 -13.96
C ARG A 320 -17.24 -4.57 -13.02
N ILE A 321 -17.19 -3.24 -12.84
CA ILE A 321 -16.25 -2.58 -11.93
C ILE A 321 -16.46 -3.06 -10.48
N ILE A 322 -17.72 -3.19 -10.04
CA ILE A 322 -18.02 -3.69 -8.68
C ILE A 322 -17.55 -5.14 -8.53
N HIS A 323 -17.70 -5.97 -9.57
CA HIS A 323 -17.22 -7.35 -9.56
C HIS A 323 -15.68 -7.42 -9.46
N GLU A 324 -14.96 -6.61 -10.25
CA GLU A 324 -13.49 -6.52 -10.18
C GLU A 324 -13.02 -6.02 -8.81
N GLN A 325 -13.66 -4.98 -8.27
CA GLN A 325 -13.34 -4.47 -6.94
C GLN A 325 -13.55 -5.53 -5.84
N ARG A 326 -14.60 -6.35 -5.94
CA ARG A 326 -14.82 -7.47 -5.01
C ARG A 326 -13.70 -8.50 -5.10
N ASN A 327 -13.24 -8.82 -6.31
CA ASN A 327 -12.16 -9.79 -6.50
C ASN A 327 -10.83 -9.28 -5.91
N VAL A 328 -10.51 -8.00 -6.12
CA VAL A 328 -9.33 -7.36 -5.51
C VAL A 328 -9.43 -7.37 -3.98
N ILE A 329 -10.59 -7.07 -3.41
CA ILE A 329 -10.80 -7.12 -1.94
C ILE A 329 -10.62 -8.55 -1.40
N VAL A 330 -11.03 -9.57 -2.13
CA VAL A 330 -10.83 -10.97 -1.74
C VAL A 330 -9.33 -11.32 -1.77
N GLN A 331 -8.60 -10.92 -2.81
CA GLN A 331 -7.14 -11.14 -2.88
C GLN A 331 -6.39 -10.44 -1.74
N LEU A 332 -6.69 -9.17 -1.47
CA LEU A 332 -6.06 -8.42 -0.39
C LEU A 332 -6.35 -9.01 1.00
N LYS A 333 -7.51 -9.65 1.20
CA LYS A 333 -7.80 -10.39 2.45
C LYS A 333 -6.95 -11.63 2.59
N VAL A 334 -6.76 -12.39 1.51
CA VAL A 334 -5.89 -13.58 1.51
C VAL A 334 -4.45 -13.16 1.81
N GLU A 335 -3.93 -12.13 1.14
CA GLU A 335 -2.58 -11.61 1.40
C GLU A 335 -2.41 -11.11 2.83
N ARG A 336 -3.40 -10.40 3.37
CA ARG A 336 -3.40 -9.95 4.77
C ARG A 336 -3.34 -11.12 5.75
N ASP A 337 -4.11 -12.18 5.50
CA ASP A 337 -4.15 -13.34 6.38
C ASP A 337 -2.84 -14.15 6.29
N GLU A 338 -2.22 -14.23 5.12
CA GLU A 338 -0.86 -14.78 4.95
C GLU A 338 0.21 -13.96 5.67
N LEU A 339 0.13 -12.63 5.62
CA LEU A 339 1.04 -11.73 6.34
C LEU A 339 0.84 -11.81 7.86
N ALA A 340 -0.39 -11.99 8.32
CA ALA A 340 -0.68 -12.20 9.75
C ALA A 340 -0.06 -13.51 10.25
N ASN A 341 -0.17 -14.60 9.50
CA ASN A 341 0.48 -15.88 9.84
C ASN A 341 2.02 -15.75 9.87
N ARG A 342 2.61 -15.03 8.90
CA ARG A 342 4.06 -14.76 8.91
C ARG A 342 4.49 -13.91 10.10
N SER A 343 3.67 -12.93 10.51
CA SER A 343 3.92 -12.10 11.70
C SER A 343 3.89 -12.92 12.98
N GLU A 344 2.97 -13.88 13.13
CA GLU A 344 2.95 -14.81 14.27
C GLU A 344 4.20 -15.68 14.31
N THR A 345 4.65 -16.16 13.14
CA THR A 345 5.87 -16.98 13.03
C THR A 345 7.11 -16.17 13.43
N ILE A 346 7.21 -14.91 12.99
CA ILE A 346 8.30 -13.99 13.35
C ILE A 346 8.26 -13.65 14.84
N GLY A 347 7.08 -13.50 15.44
CA GLY A 347 6.92 -13.29 16.89
C GLY A 347 7.48 -14.46 17.71
N GLY A 348 7.20 -15.70 17.29
CA GLY A 348 7.77 -16.90 17.91
C GLY A 348 9.30 -16.94 17.84
N TRP A 349 9.87 -16.58 16.69
CA TRP A 349 11.33 -16.54 16.51
C TRP A 349 11.99 -15.44 17.36
N GLN A 350 11.32 -14.29 17.55
CA GLN A 350 11.82 -13.25 18.44
C GLN A 350 11.83 -13.66 19.92
N GLU A 351 10.86 -14.47 20.34
CA GLU A 351 10.76 -14.99 21.70
C GLU A 351 11.82 -16.08 21.95
N GLU A 352 12.04 -16.96 20.98
CA GLU A 352 13.10 -17.99 20.99
C GLU A 352 14.50 -17.35 21.02
N ILE A 353 14.77 -16.35 20.18
CA ILE A 353 16.03 -15.58 20.19
C ILE A 353 16.25 -14.87 21.53
N LYS A 354 15.18 -14.40 22.18
CA LYS A 354 15.27 -13.72 23.48
C LYS A 354 15.67 -14.70 24.59
N ASP A 355 15.18 -15.94 24.54
CA ASP A 355 15.52 -16.97 25.50
C ASP A 355 16.92 -17.56 25.25
N GLU A 356 17.34 -17.71 24.00
CA GLU A 356 18.73 -18.07 23.66
C GLU A 356 19.74 -17.01 24.12
N ARG A 357 19.41 -15.72 23.96
CA ARG A 357 20.26 -14.62 24.47
C ARG A 357 20.40 -14.64 25.99
N LYS A 358 19.34 -14.98 26.74
CA LYS A 358 19.43 -15.15 28.20
C LYS A 358 20.33 -16.32 28.57
N LEU A 359 20.21 -17.45 27.86
CA LEU A 359 21.06 -18.63 28.07
C LEU A 359 22.54 -18.31 27.80
N LEU A 360 22.83 -17.59 26.71
CA LEU A 360 24.19 -17.14 26.39
C LEU A 360 24.75 -16.17 27.45
N ALA A 361 23.95 -15.24 27.96
CA ALA A 361 24.37 -14.33 29.03
C ALA A 361 24.74 -15.09 30.31
N ILE A 362 23.95 -16.09 30.71
CA ILE A 362 24.23 -16.93 31.88
C ILE A 362 25.52 -17.74 31.69
N LEU A 363 25.75 -18.29 30.48
CA LEU A 363 26.96 -19.04 30.17
C LEU A 363 28.22 -18.15 30.21
N LEU A 364 28.13 -16.94 29.66
CA LEU A 364 29.22 -15.96 29.68
C LEU A 364 29.55 -15.49 31.09
N GLU A 365 28.55 -15.23 31.94
CA GLU A 365 28.78 -14.89 33.35
C GLU A 365 29.45 -16.04 34.10
N ARG A 366 29.03 -17.28 33.85
CA ARG A 366 29.64 -18.46 34.46
C ARG A 366 31.09 -18.65 34.03
N GLU A 367 31.40 -18.41 32.77
CA GLU A 367 32.79 -18.46 32.28
C GLU A 367 33.64 -17.31 32.84
N ALA A 368 33.10 -16.09 32.91
CA ALA A 368 33.80 -14.96 33.51
C ALA A 368 34.17 -15.22 34.98
N VAL A 369 33.27 -15.82 35.76
CA VAL A 369 33.55 -16.25 37.14
C VAL A 369 34.62 -17.34 37.18
N ARG A 370 34.58 -18.30 36.25
CA ARG A 370 35.60 -19.37 36.17
C ARG A 370 36.99 -18.81 35.84
N ILE A 371 37.08 -17.88 34.89
CA ILE A 371 38.32 -17.20 34.50
C ILE A 371 38.85 -16.35 35.67
N LYS A 372 37.98 -15.61 36.35
CA LYS A 372 38.34 -14.83 37.54
C LYS A 372 38.92 -15.71 38.65
N ASN A 373 38.27 -16.84 38.95
CA ASN A 373 38.75 -17.78 39.95
C ASN A 373 40.09 -18.44 39.57
N LEU A 374 40.36 -18.65 38.27
CA LEU A 374 41.65 -19.15 37.80
C LEU A 374 42.77 -18.11 37.92
N LEU A 375 42.45 -16.82 37.81
CA LEU A 375 43.40 -15.71 37.96
C LEU A 375 43.68 -15.34 39.42
N GLU A 376 42.79 -15.67 40.36
CA GLU A 376 42.99 -15.43 41.80
C GLU A 376 43.76 -16.57 42.52
N VAL A 377 43.98 -17.71 41.85
CA VAL A 377 44.63 -18.91 42.41
C VAL A 377 46.04 -19.16 41.82
N GLY A 378 46.48 -18.36 40.85
CA GLY A 378 47.86 -18.34 40.33
C GLY A 378 48.60 -17.10 40.79
#